data_AF-A0AAE0GPZ0-F1
#
_entry.id   AF-A0AAE0GPZ0-F1
#
_cell.length_a   1.000
_cell.length_b   1.000
_cell.length_c   1.000
_cell.angle_alpha   90.00
_cell.angle_beta   90.00
_cell.angle_gamma   90.00
#
_symmetry.space_group_name_H-M   'P 1'
#
loop_
_entity.id
_entity.type
_entity.pdbx_description
1 polymer ?
#
loop_
_entity_poly.entity_id
_entity_poly.type
_entity_poly.pdbx_seq_one_letter_code
_entity_poly.pdbx_strand_id
1 'polypeptide(L)'
;MCTAIIPQPTISRRFLKKEAAHCPNKYVGGARVGISCLAVPSKTQSVKYRAQPAKVSCRRLGVSSVCSAAASEPVDVDSEIANSRAILITAAETKATDGDTVVDALLSLEKNMRAKAKGDPEVAEEMLKSLNGAWRLKFTTGTIDTQKKFGRRINYFPVKAAQCFDTETMTLTNGIFIGDFALLKFFGPFEFNMKSRKLEFDFYDIAVLGVKFSLGRGGAAEIGSATGLGSNNNKKLVDDGKKPFFNWVSADEDIATARGGGGGLALWARDREMEAINAAEKASM
;
A
#
# COMPACT_ATOMS: atom_id res chain seq x y z
N MET A 1 48.44 18.96 -13.46
CA MET A 1 47.54 19.84 -12.69
C MET A 1 46.81 20.72 -13.68
N CYS A 2 45.59 20.33 -14.09
CA CYS A 2 44.74 21.10 -15.00
C CYS A 2 43.44 21.44 -14.25
N THR A 3 43.31 22.69 -13.86
CA THR A 3 42.14 23.24 -13.17
C THR A 3 41.19 23.80 -14.21
N ALA A 4 40.06 23.13 -14.44
CA ALA A 4 39.00 23.62 -15.32
C ALA A 4 38.05 24.52 -14.53
N ILE A 5 37.94 25.79 -14.96
CA ILE A 5 37.02 26.80 -14.46
C ILE A 5 35.70 26.66 -15.23
N ILE A 6 34.59 26.42 -14.53
CA ILE A 6 33.24 26.34 -15.10
C ILE A 6 32.49 27.65 -14.79
N PRO A 7 31.89 28.33 -15.78
CA PRO A 7 31.16 29.59 -15.59
C PRO A 7 29.74 29.39 -15.03
N GLN A 8 29.30 30.35 -14.23
CA GLN A 8 27.96 30.44 -13.61
C GLN A 8 26.92 31.04 -14.59
N PRO A 9 25.67 30.57 -14.62
CA PRO A 9 24.61 31.20 -15.38
C PRO A 9 23.91 32.32 -14.60
N THR A 10 23.87 33.51 -15.20
CA THR A 10 23.06 34.68 -14.84
C THR A 10 21.59 34.47 -15.16
N ILE A 11 20.69 34.71 -14.20
CA ILE A 11 19.23 34.77 -14.43
C ILE A 11 18.72 36.20 -14.18
N SER A 12 18.10 36.74 -15.23
CA SER A 12 17.54 38.07 -15.38
C SER A 12 16.23 38.26 -14.59
N ARG A 13 16.12 39.37 -13.86
CA ARG A 13 14.89 39.87 -13.21
C ARG A 13 13.99 40.54 -14.24
N ARG A 14 12.71 40.15 -14.32
CA ARG A 14 11.64 40.99 -14.86
C ARG A 14 10.58 41.26 -13.80
N PHE A 15 10.41 42.54 -13.53
CA PHE A 15 9.32 43.18 -12.80
C PHE A 15 8.00 43.14 -13.60
N LEU A 16 6.86 43.09 -12.88
CA LEU A 16 5.59 43.80 -13.14
C LEU A 16 4.66 43.50 -11.93
N LYS A 17 4.62 44.36 -10.90
CA LYS A 17 3.62 45.42 -10.61
C LYS A 17 2.14 44.98 -10.66
N LYS A 18 1.47 45.06 -9.50
CA LYS A 18 0.07 45.52 -9.25
C LYS A 18 -0.13 45.56 -7.72
N GLU A 19 0.08 46.72 -7.11
CA GLU A 19 -0.94 47.71 -6.71
C GLU A 19 -1.85 47.27 -5.55
N ALA A 20 -1.67 47.99 -4.44
CA ALA A 20 -2.48 47.97 -3.24
C ALA A 20 -3.65 48.96 -3.38
N ALA A 21 -4.78 48.65 -2.74
CA ALA A 21 -5.80 49.62 -2.41
C ALA A 21 -6.15 49.48 -0.92
N HIS A 22 -6.17 50.63 -0.24
CA HIS A 22 -6.26 50.81 1.20
C HIS A 22 -7.52 51.64 1.52
N CYS A 23 -8.33 51.12 2.46
CA CYS A 23 -9.21 51.81 3.45
C CYS A 23 -10.37 52.72 2.97
N PRO A 24 -11.33 53.16 3.85
CA PRO A 24 -11.33 53.10 5.33
C PRO A 24 -12.65 52.69 6.08
N ASN A 25 -12.44 52.17 7.30
CA ASN A 25 -13.02 52.49 8.62
C ASN A 25 -14.44 53.13 8.76
N LYS A 26 -15.32 52.57 9.63
CA LYS A 26 -15.83 53.19 10.90
C LYS A 26 -17.09 52.52 11.53
N TYR A 27 -17.03 52.34 12.86
CA TYR A 27 -18.04 52.55 13.94
C TYR A 27 -19.11 51.48 14.36
N VAL A 28 -18.94 51.05 15.63
CA VAL A 28 -19.88 51.04 16.79
C VAL A 28 -21.09 50.08 16.86
N GLY A 29 -21.00 49.14 17.82
CA GLY A 29 -21.86 49.08 19.03
C GLY A 29 -23.25 48.42 18.97
N GLY A 30 -23.50 47.53 19.94
CA GLY A 30 -24.76 47.54 20.70
C GLY A 30 -25.93 46.63 20.27
N ALA A 31 -26.13 45.58 21.07
CA ALA A 31 -27.40 45.11 21.65
C ALA A 31 -28.66 44.81 20.78
N ARG A 32 -29.09 43.54 20.91
CA ARG A 32 -30.43 43.02 21.27
C ARG A 32 -31.63 43.09 20.29
N VAL A 33 -32.27 41.91 20.22
CA VAL A 33 -33.72 41.60 20.07
C VAL A 33 -34.25 41.42 18.64
N GLY A 34 -34.41 40.13 18.29
CA GLY A 34 -35.67 39.48 17.93
C GLY A 34 -36.55 40.08 16.83
N ILE A 35 -36.83 39.27 15.79
CA ILE A 35 -38.18 39.01 15.27
C ILE A 35 -38.14 37.65 14.56
N SER A 36 -39.09 36.80 14.95
CA SER A 36 -39.45 35.53 14.32
C SER A 36 -40.36 35.80 13.13
N CYS A 37 -40.20 35.10 12.01
CA CYS A 37 -41.35 34.63 11.23
C CYS A 37 -40.97 33.63 10.10
N LEU A 38 -41.59 32.45 10.23
CA LEU A 38 -42.32 31.71 9.20
C LEU A 38 -41.56 30.81 8.20
N ALA A 39 -41.97 29.55 8.27
CA ALA A 39 -41.65 28.39 7.46
C ALA A 39 -42.20 28.43 6.04
N VAL A 40 -41.57 27.67 5.12
CA VAL A 40 -42.25 26.74 4.19
C VAL A 40 -41.28 25.60 3.82
N PRO A 41 -41.69 24.31 3.90
CA PRO A 41 -40.95 23.18 3.36
C PRO A 41 -41.47 22.77 1.97
N SER A 42 -40.59 22.52 1.00
CA SER A 42 -40.98 21.92 -0.29
C SER A 42 -40.44 20.49 -0.41
N LYS A 43 -41.34 19.51 -0.25
CA LYS A 43 -41.17 18.15 -0.75
C LYS A 43 -41.38 18.15 -2.26
N THR A 44 -40.50 17.51 -3.02
CA THR A 44 -40.76 17.16 -4.42
C THR A 44 -40.65 15.65 -4.56
N GLN A 45 -41.81 15.01 -4.76
CA GLN A 45 -41.94 13.60 -5.11
C GLN A 45 -41.61 13.43 -6.59
N SER A 46 -40.71 12.50 -6.93
CA SER A 46 -40.55 12.02 -8.31
C SER A 46 -41.34 10.73 -8.50
N VAL A 47 -42.28 10.79 -9.44
CA VAL A 47 -43.22 9.74 -9.83
C VAL A 47 -42.52 8.54 -10.47
N LYS A 48 -42.96 7.33 -10.09
CA LYS A 48 -42.60 6.04 -10.70
C LYS A 48 -43.31 5.88 -12.05
N TYR A 49 -42.56 5.65 -13.13
CA TYR A 49 -43.10 5.08 -14.37
C TYR A 49 -42.68 3.61 -14.50
N ARG A 50 -43.69 2.73 -14.51
CA ARG A 50 -43.57 1.29 -14.76
C ARG A 50 -43.93 1.05 -16.23
N ALA A 51 -42.93 0.93 -17.09
CA ALA A 51 -43.13 0.52 -18.47
C ALA A 51 -43.10 -1.02 -18.56
N GLN A 52 -44.19 -1.63 -19.02
CA GLN A 52 -44.24 -3.03 -19.42
C GLN A 52 -43.80 -3.14 -20.88
N PRO A 53 -42.88 -4.06 -21.26
CA PRO A 53 -42.58 -4.30 -22.65
C PRO A 53 -43.62 -5.24 -23.29
N ALA A 54 -44.14 -4.81 -24.44
CA ALA A 54 -45.03 -5.59 -25.30
C ALA A 54 -44.29 -6.78 -25.92
N LYS A 55 -44.99 -7.92 -26.00
CA LYS A 55 -44.53 -9.15 -26.67
C LYS A 55 -44.53 -8.93 -28.18
N VAL A 56 -43.34 -8.92 -28.79
CA VAL A 56 -43.18 -8.99 -30.25
C VAL A 56 -42.68 -10.39 -30.61
N SER A 57 -43.52 -11.12 -31.34
CA SER A 57 -43.21 -12.40 -31.96
C SER A 57 -42.44 -12.15 -33.25
N CYS A 58 -41.20 -12.64 -33.35
CA CYS A 58 -40.45 -12.68 -34.60
C CYS A 58 -40.00 -14.12 -34.87
N ARG A 59 -40.48 -14.67 -35.99
CA ARG A 59 -40.08 -15.97 -36.52
C ARG A 59 -38.67 -15.88 -37.13
N ARG A 60 -37.96 -17.02 -37.05
CA ARG A 60 -36.61 -17.30 -37.56
C ARG A 60 -36.41 -16.91 -39.01
N LEU A 61 -35.26 -16.31 -39.29
CA LEU A 61 -34.43 -16.63 -40.46
C LEU A 61 -32.97 -16.73 -39.98
N GLY A 62 -32.34 -17.85 -40.32
CA GLY A 62 -31.01 -18.22 -39.88
C GLY A 62 -29.92 -17.46 -40.61
N VAL A 63 -28.88 -17.11 -39.84
CA VAL A 63 -27.52 -16.90 -40.32
C VAL A 63 -26.62 -17.55 -39.28
N SER A 64 -25.95 -18.63 -39.66
CA SER A 64 -24.90 -19.26 -38.85
C SER A 64 -23.74 -18.29 -38.75
N SER A 65 -23.72 -17.50 -37.68
CA SER A 65 -22.50 -16.84 -37.22
C SER A 65 -21.62 -17.92 -36.59
N VAL A 66 -20.60 -18.36 -37.33
CA VAL A 66 -19.51 -19.15 -36.78
C VAL A 66 -18.72 -18.21 -35.87
N CYS A 67 -19.13 -18.12 -34.61
CA CYS A 67 -18.30 -17.55 -33.56
C CYS A 67 -17.12 -18.49 -33.39
N SER A 68 -16.01 -18.16 -34.03
CA SER A 68 -14.70 -18.73 -33.71
C SER A 68 -14.35 -18.22 -32.31
N ALA A 69 -14.83 -18.94 -31.29
CA ALA A 69 -14.29 -18.86 -29.96
C ALA A 69 -12.87 -19.43 -30.07
N ALA A 70 -11.88 -18.55 -30.12
CA ALA A 70 -10.50 -18.91 -29.83
C ALA A 70 -10.51 -19.49 -28.42
N ALA A 71 -10.53 -20.81 -28.33
CA ALA A 71 -10.27 -21.52 -27.10
C ALA A 71 -8.82 -21.19 -26.73
N SER A 72 -8.64 -20.30 -25.76
CA SER A 72 -7.38 -20.23 -25.04
C SER A 72 -7.20 -21.59 -24.39
N GLU A 73 -6.18 -22.33 -24.82
CA GLU A 73 -5.65 -23.51 -24.12
C GLU A 73 -5.66 -23.26 -22.60
N PRO A 74 -5.97 -24.27 -21.76
CA PRO A 74 -5.94 -24.10 -20.31
C PRO A 74 -4.51 -23.71 -19.89
N VAL A 75 -4.31 -22.42 -19.68
CA VAL A 75 -3.01 -21.87 -19.27
C VAL A 75 -2.68 -22.50 -17.93
N ASP A 76 -1.57 -23.23 -17.89
CA ASP A 76 -1.07 -23.83 -16.67
C ASP A 76 -0.77 -22.72 -15.64
N VAL A 77 -1.56 -22.68 -14.57
CA VAL A 77 -1.50 -21.65 -13.53
C VAL A 77 -0.11 -21.60 -12.89
N ASP A 78 0.57 -22.73 -12.77
CA ASP A 78 1.90 -22.81 -12.18
C ASP A 78 2.97 -22.15 -13.07
N SER A 79 2.88 -22.31 -14.40
CA SER A 79 3.77 -21.63 -15.35
C SER A 79 3.65 -20.09 -15.28
N GLU A 80 2.43 -19.55 -15.15
CA GLU A 80 2.18 -18.11 -15.03
C GLU A 80 2.67 -17.54 -13.68
N ILE A 81 2.53 -18.32 -12.60
CA ILE A 81 3.11 -18.00 -11.30
C ILE A 81 4.63 -17.92 -11.41
N ALA A 82 5.28 -18.89 -12.06
CA ALA A 82 6.72 -18.93 -12.24
C ALA A 82 7.23 -17.73 -13.07
N ASN A 83 6.55 -17.40 -14.18
CA ASN A 83 6.88 -16.25 -15.01
C ASN A 83 6.78 -14.93 -14.23
N SER A 84 5.68 -14.75 -13.49
CA SER A 84 5.49 -13.55 -12.67
C SER A 84 6.57 -13.44 -11.58
N ARG A 85 6.95 -14.56 -10.95
CA ARG A 85 8.02 -14.60 -9.94
C ARG A 85 9.37 -14.22 -10.52
N ALA A 86 9.76 -14.77 -11.68
CA ALA A 86 11.05 -14.48 -12.30
C ALA A 86 11.24 -12.97 -12.58
N ILE A 87 10.18 -12.30 -13.04
CA ILE A 87 10.18 -10.84 -13.24
C ILE A 87 10.38 -10.10 -11.92
N LEU A 88 9.69 -10.54 -10.86
CA LEU A 88 9.74 -9.87 -9.55
C LEU A 88 11.08 -10.08 -8.83
N ILE A 89 11.68 -11.26 -8.95
CA ILE A 89 13.04 -11.53 -8.44
C ILE A 89 14.03 -10.58 -9.14
N THR A 90 14.02 -10.55 -10.47
CA THR A 90 14.86 -9.65 -11.27
C THR A 90 14.66 -8.19 -10.88
N ALA A 91 13.41 -7.78 -10.66
CA ALA A 91 13.06 -6.42 -10.22
C ALA A 91 13.57 -6.10 -8.82
N ALA A 92 13.53 -7.07 -7.89
CA ALA A 92 13.97 -6.92 -6.51
C ALA A 92 15.50 -6.80 -6.38
N GLU A 93 16.23 -7.47 -7.27
CA GLU A 93 17.69 -7.44 -7.35
C GLU A 93 18.20 -6.17 -8.05
N THR A 94 17.75 -5.94 -9.29
CA THR A 94 18.33 -4.92 -10.17
C THR A 94 17.74 -3.53 -9.94
N LYS A 95 16.48 -3.45 -9.47
CA LYS A 95 15.67 -2.22 -9.44
C LYS A 95 15.55 -1.49 -10.79
N ALA A 96 15.86 -2.18 -11.89
CA ALA A 96 15.89 -1.59 -13.24
C ALA A 96 14.61 -1.88 -14.04
N THR A 97 13.86 -2.91 -13.65
CA THR A 97 12.56 -3.24 -14.27
C THR A 97 11.62 -2.05 -14.15
N ASP A 98 10.88 -1.76 -15.21
CA ASP A 98 9.93 -0.66 -15.19
C ASP A 98 8.80 -0.94 -14.19
N GLY A 99 8.30 0.12 -13.56
CA GLY A 99 7.33 -0.02 -12.48
C GLY A 99 5.98 -0.59 -12.93
N ASP A 100 5.59 -0.39 -14.19
CA ASP A 100 4.32 -0.90 -14.71
C ASP A 100 4.39 -2.42 -14.93
N THR A 101 5.48 -2.94 -15.51
CA THR A 101 5.76 -4.37 -15.59
C THR A 101 5.79 -5.04 -14.22
N VAL A 102 6.39 -4.39 -13.20
CA VAL A 102 6.37 -4.91 -11.82
C VAL A 102 4.94 -4.98 -11.27
N VAL A 103 4.12 -3.95 -11.51
CA VAL A 103 2.71 -3.94 -11.08
C VAL A 103 1.90 -5.02 -11.79
N ASP A 104 2.08 -5.18 -13.09
CA ASP A 104 1.37 -6.19 -13.88
C ASP A 104 1.75 -7.61 -13.42
N ALA A 105 3.04 -7.86 -13.15
CA ALA A 105 3.52 -9.11 -12.57
C ALA A 105 2.93 -9.35 -11.16
N LEU A 106 2.87 -8.33 -10.29
CA LEU A 106 2.25 -8.45 -8.97
C LEU A 106 0.75 -8.77 -9.05
N LEU A 107 0.03 -8.15 -9.99
CA LEU A 107 -1.39 -8.39 -10.21
C LEU A 107 -1.66 -9.79 -10.78
N SER A 108 -0.84 -10.22 -11.74
CA SER A 108 -0.89 -11.58 -12.31
C SER A 108 -0.63 -12.63 -11.23
N LEU A 109 0.44 -12.46 -10.45
CA LEU A 109 0.77 -13.32 -9.33
C LEU A 109 -0.36 -13.39 -8.29
N GLU A 110 -0.95 -12.25 -7.93
CA GLU A 110 -2.08 -12.21 -7.00
C GLU A 110 -3.30 -12.99 -7.52
N LYS A 111 -3.64 -12.83 -8.80
CA LYS A 111 -4.75 -13.56 -9.42
C LYS A 111 -4.51 -15.06 -9.39
N ASN A 112 -3.33 -15.51 -9.80
CA ASN A 112 -3.02 -16.92 -9.95
C ASN A 112 -2.82 -17.61 -8.59
N MET A 113 -2.14 -16.97 -7.64
CA MET A 113 -2.01 -17.48 -6.27
C MET A 113 -3.35 -17.59 -5.54
N ARG A 114 -4.28 -16.67 -5.80
CA ARG A 114 -5.66 -16.78 -5.27
C ARG A 114 -6.43 -17.95 -5.86
N ALA A 115 -6.20 -18.30 -7.13
CA ALA A 115 -6.81 -19.46 -7.75
C ALA A 115 -6.23 -20.76 -7.15
N LYS A 116 -4.89 -20.85 -7.05
CA LYS A 116 -4.18 -21.97 -6.45
C LYS A 116 -4.64 -22.24 -5.02
N ALA A 117 -4.67 -21.21 -4.18
CA ALA A 117 -5.03 -21.35 -2.78
C ALA A 117 -6.54 -21.60 -2.51
N LYS A 118 -7.40 -21.58 -3.54
CA LYS A 118 -8.78 -22.09 -3.40
C LYS A 118 -8.83 -23.61 -3.51
N GLY A 119 -7.90 -24.20 -4.27
CA GLY A 119 -7.78 -25.65 -4.45
C GLY A 119 -6.92 -26.32 -3.39
N ASP A 120 -6.04 -25.55 -2.74
CA ASP A 120 -5.03 -26.09 -1.83
C ASP A 120 -4.92 -25.24 -0.53
N PRO A 121 -5.33 -25.78 0.64
CA PRO A 121 -5.17 -25.11 1.92
C PRO A 121 -3.72 -25.06 2.43
N GLU A 122 -2.83 -25.92 1.94
CA GLU A 122 -1.42 -26.00 2.39
C GLU A 122 -0.64 -24.73 2.01
N VAL A 123 -1.06 -24.05 0.94
CA VAL A 123 -0.48 -22.76 0.49
C VAL A 123 -0.39 -21.72 1.61
N ALA A 124 -1.35 -21.70 2.54
CA ALA A 124 -1.32 -20.75 3.65
C ALA A 124 -0.28 -21.14 4.71
N GLU A 125 -0.10 -22.44 4.97
CA GLU A 125 0.89 -22.98 5.91
C GLU A 125 2.31 -22.79 5.38
N GLU A 126 2.53 -23.12 4.11
CA GLU A 126 3.82 -22.93 3.44
C GLU A 126 4.19 -21.44 3.39
N MET A 127 3.22 -20.57 3.13
CA MET A 127 3.44 -19.12 3.15
C MET A 127 3.84 -18.63 4.53
N LEU A 128 3.13 -19.05 5.58
CA LEU A 128 3.47 -18.67 6.95
C LEU A 128 4.89 -19.12 7.31
N LYS A 129 5.25 -20.38 6.99
CA LYS A 129 6.62 -20.89 7.19
C LYS A 129 7.66 -20.08 6.43
N SER A 130 7.39 -19.75 5.17
CA SER A 130 8.31 -19.01 4.30
C SER A 130 8.50 -17.57 4.78
N LEU A 131 7.48 -16.95 5.38
CA LEU A 131 7.55 -15.59 5.91
C LEU A 131 8.55 -15.43 7.07
N ASN A 132 8.87 -16.50 7.80
CA ASN A 132 9.83 -16.44 8.89
C ASN A 132 11.19 -15.94 8.38
N GLY A 133 11.74 -14.88 8.97
CA GLY A 133 13.00 -14.26 8.55
C GLY A 133 12.90 -12.76 8.28
N ALA A 134 13.90 -12.21 7.60
CA ALA A 134 14.01 -10.77 7.34
C ALA A 134 13.77 -10.41 5.86
N TRP A 135 13.07 -9.30 5.65
CA TRP A 135 12.54 -8.89 4.35
C TRP A 135 12.76 -7.42 4.09
N ARG A 136 13.49 -7.07 3.04
CA ARG A 136 13.73 -5.69 2.63
C ARG A 136 12.69 -5.23 1.62
N LEU A 137 11.99 -4.15 1.92
CA LEU A 137 11.05 -3.52 0.98
C LEU A 137 11.82 -2.99 -0.24
N LYS A 138 11.44 -3.45 -1.43
CA LYS A 138 12.05 -3.03 -2.69
C LYS A 138 11.12 -2.14 -3.49
N PHE A 139 9.85 -2.52 -3.57
CA PHE A 139 8.87 -1.83 -4.40
C PHE A 139 7.53 -1.70 -3.69
N THR A 140 6.87 -0.54 -3.82
CA THR A 140 5.50 -0.35 -3.32
C THR A 140 4.75 0.68 -4.11
N THR A 141 3.49 0.41 -4.48
CA THR A 141 2.66 1.37 -5.21
C THR A 141 2.09 2.49 -4.33
N GLY A 142 2.27 2.43 -3.01
CA GLY A 142 1.60 3.32 -2.06
C GLY A 142 0.08 3.08 -1.99
N THR A 143 -0.61 3.80 -1.11
CA THR A 143 -2.08 3.67 -1.01
C THR A 143 -2.78 4.28 -2.22
N ILE A 144 -4.02 3.85 -2.47
CA ILE A 144 -4.88 4.43 -3.53
C ILE A 144 -4.96 5.97 -3.40
N ASP A 145 -5.07 6.47 -2.17
CA ASP A 145 -5.12 7.91 -1.92
C ASP A 145 -3.80 8.61 -2.25
N THR A 146 -2.67 7.96 -1.98
CA THR A 146 -1.34 8.48 -2.30
C THR A 146 -1.15 8.52 -3.82
N GLN A 147 -1.56 7.47 -4.53
CA GLN A 147 -1.51 7.40 -5.99
C GLN A 147 -2.36 8.51 -6.63
N LYS A 148 -3.57 8.77 -6.12
CA LYS A 148 -4.45 9.84 -6.60
C LYS A 148 -3.89 11.24 -6.34
N LYS A 149 -3.29 11.47 -5.16
CA LYS A 149 -2.79 12.80 -4.75
C LYS A 149 -1.53 13.21 -5.51
N PHE A 150 -0.61 12.27 -5.75
CA PHE A 150 0.68 12.58 -6.35
C PHE A 150 0.74 12.26 -7.86
N GLY A 151 -0.33 11.69 -8.43
CA GLY A 151 -0.41 11.30 -9.84
C GLY A 151 0.69 10.31 -10.27
N ARG A 152 1.43 9.75 -9.31
CA ARG A 152 2.57 8.86 -9.50
C ARG A 152 2.42 7.67 -8.57
N ARG A 153 2.61 6.47 -9.13
CA ARG A 153 2.88 5.27 -8.34
C ARG A 153 4.24 5.47 -7.70
N ILE A 154 4.35 5.24 -6.39
CA ILE A 154 5.66 4.99 -5.81
C ILE A 154 6.15 3.70 -6.47
N ASN A 155 7.43 3.65 -6.87
CA ASN A 155 7.98 2.49 -7.55
C ASN A 155 8.96 1.82 -6.59
N TYR A 156 10.25 2.14 -6.70
CA TYR A 156 11.29 1.59 -5.85
C TYR A 156 11.49 2.41 -4.57
N PHE A 157 11.58 1.70 -3.45
CA PHE A 157 11.75 2.31 -2.14
C PHE A 157 13.24 2.66 -1.94
N PRO A 158 13.60 3.94 -1.74
CA PRO A 158 15.00 4.38 -1.76
C PRO A 158 15.75 4.09 -0.45
N VAL A 159 15.03 4.00 0.68
CA VAL A 159 15.61 3.78 2.01
C VAL A 159 15.60 2.29 2.35
N LYS A 160 16.55 1.79 3.16
CA LYS A 160 16.51 0.41 3.66
C LYS A 160 15.39 0.32 4.71
N ALA A 161 14.26 -0.22 4.29
CA ALA A 161 13.17 -0.64 5.18
C ALA A 161 13.19 -2.16 5.27
N ALA A 162 13.39 -2.71 6.46
CA ALA A 162 13.41 -4.15 6.68
C ALA A 162 12.29 -4.55 7.65
N GLN A 163 11.58 -5.61 7.31
CA GLN A 163 10.55 -6.22 8.13
C GLN A 163 10.98 -7.64 8.48
N CYS A 164 11.05 -7.94 9.77
CA CYS A 164 11.42 -9.24 10.26
C CYS A 164 10.18 -9.90 10.88
N PHE A 165 9.91 -11.14 10.51
CA PHE A 165 8.85 -11.95 11.10
C PHE A 165 9.48 -13.12 11.83
N ASP A 166 9.01 -13.33 13.06
CA ASP A 166 9.24 -14.55 13.82
C ASP A 166 7.90 -15.28 13.93
N THR A 167 7.79 -16.39 13.21
CA THR A 167 6.56 -17.17 13.13
C THR A 167 6.39 -18.12 14.32
N GLU A 168 7.45 -18.35 15.09
CA GLU A 168 7.40 -19.16 16.32
C GLU A 168 6.76 -18.36 17.45
N THR A 169 7.19 -17.10 17.60
CA THR A 169 6.67 -16.20 18.64
C THR A 169 5.50 -15.34 18.17
N MET A 170 5.16 -15.37 16.88
CA MET A 170 4.15 -14.52 16.24
C MET A 170 4.43 -13.03 16.49
N THR A 171 5.70 -12.65 16.37
CA THR A 171 6.15 -11.26 16.54
C THR A 171 6.77 -10.73 15.26
N LEU A 172 6.68 -9.42 15.07
CA LEU A 172 7.28 -8.76 13.93
C LEU A 172 7.99 -7.49 14.34
N THR A 173 9.07 -7.20 13.61
CA THR A 173 9.83 -5.97 13.74
C THR A 173 9.83 -5.25 12.40
N ASN A 174 9.46 -3.97 12.37
CA ASN A 174 9.57 -3.13 11.18
C ASN A 174 10.60 -2.03 11.44
N GLY A 175 11.62 -1.93 10.60
CA GLY A 175 12.76 -1.06 10.84
C GLY A 175 13.13 -0.21 9.62
N ILE A 176 13.58 1.01 9.90
CA ILE A 176 14.17 1.92 8.93
C ILE A 176 15.63 2.16 9.27
N PHE A 177 16.46 1.98 8.25
CA PHE A 177 17.90 1.96 8.38
C PHE A 177 18.53 2.99 7.44
N ILE A 178 19.58 3.65 7.94
CA ILE A 178 20.52 4.42 7.13
C ILE A 178 21.85 3.66 7.20
N GLY A 179 22.24 3.04 6.08
CA GLY A 179 23.30 2.03 6.10
C GLY A 179 22.90 0.88 7.03
N ASP A 180 23.77 0.59 7.99
CA ASP A 180 23.56 -0.47 9.00
C ASP A 180 22.97 0.06 10.30
N PHE A 181 22.79 1.38 10.41
CA PHE A 181 22.26 2.01 11.61
C PHE A 181 20.73 2.06 11.57
N ALA A 182 20.10 1.45 12.56
CA ALA A 182 18.66 1.49 12.75
C ALA A 182 18.22 2.85 13.32
N LEU A 183 17.63 3.69 12.48
CA LEU A 183 17.04 4.96 12.92
C LEU A 183 15.80 4.74 13.76
N LEU A 184 14.96 3.82 13.30
CA LEU A 184 13.63 3.60 13.85
C LEU A 184 13.26 2.13 13.72
N LYS A 185 12.88 1.49 14.82
CA LYS A 185 12.30 0.13 14.82
C LYS A 185 10.96 0.15 15.54
N PHE A 186 9.99 -0.59 15.01
CA PHE A 186 8.71 -0.86 15.64
C PHE A 186 8.64 -2.34 15.97
N PHE A 187 8.12 -2.69 17.14
CA PHE A 187 8.01 -4.06 17.60
C PHE A 187 6.58 -4.35 18.06
N GLY A 188 6.10 -5.54 17.76
CA GLY A 188 4.83 -6.01 18.28
C GLY A 188 4.39 -7.34 17.67
N PRO A 189 3.25 -7.87 18.13
CA PRO A 189 2.76 -9.15 17.67
C PRO A 189 2.05 -9.02 16.32
N PHE A 190 1.91 -10.16 15.66
CA PHE A 190 0.96 -10.34 14.57
C PHE A 190 0.06 -11.55 14.78
N GLU A 191 -1.06 -11.54 14.09
CA GLU A 191 -2.00 -12.65 13.98
C GLU A 191 -2.15 -12.99 12.50
N PHE A 192 -2.02 -14.28 12.16
CA PHE A 192 -2.16 -14.74 10.78
C PHE A 192 -3.43 -15.57 10.60
N ASN A 193 -4.32 -15.12 9.72
CA ASN A 193 -5.52 -15.85 9.36
C ASN A 193 -5.24 -16.82 8.22
N MET A 194 -5.21 -18.12 8.55
CA MET A 194 -4.93 -19.20 7.58
C MET A 194 -5.90 -19.21 6.38
N LYS A 195 -7.17 -18.84 6.58
CA LYS A 195 -8.18 -18.90 5.52
C LYS A 195 -8.04 -17.76 4.51
N SER A 196 -7.74 -16.56 4.98
CA SER A 196 -7.67 -15.37 4.14
C SER A 196 -6.23 -14.93 3.82
N ARG A 197 -5.23 -15.59 4.41
CA ARG A 197 -3.81 -15.19 4.37
C ARG A 197 -3.60 -13.74 4.78
N LYS A 198 -4.47 -13.28 5.69
CA LYS A 198 -4.46 -11.93 6.24
C LYS A 198 -3.58 -11.95 7.47
N LEU A 199 -2.52 -11.15 7.46
CA LEU A 199 -1.67 -10.89 8.60
C LEU A 199 -2.09 -9.55 9.20
N GLU A 200 -2.64 -9.56 10.40
CA GLU A 200 -2.96 -8.38 11.19
C GLU A 200 -1.86 -8.14 12.21
N PHE A 201 -1.47 -6.90 12.45
CA PHE A 201 -0.38 -6.60 13.38
C PHE A 201 -0.67 -5.34 14.18
N ASP A 202 0.05 -5.21 15.29
CA ASP A 202 -0.02 -4.03 16.15
C ASP A 202 1.37 -3.79 16.73
N PHE A 203 1.74 -2.53 16.95
CA PHE A 203 3.05 -2.17 17.45
C PHE A 203 2.90 -1.50 18.81
N TYR A 204 3.57 -2.06 19.82
CA TYR A 204 3.51 -1.56 21.21
C TYR A 204 4.79 -0.86 21.63
N ASP A 205 5.91 -1.27 21.04
CA ASP A 205 7.20 -0.68 21.32
C ASP A 205 7.79 -0.04 20.07
N ILE A 206 8.52 1.05 20.28
CA ILE A 206 9.32 1.73 19.27
C ILE A 206 10.74 1.87 19.81
N ALA A 207 11.75 1.78 18.95
CA ALA A 207 13.10 2.20 19.27
C ALA A 207 13.54 3.29 18.31
N VAL A 208 13.97 4.43 18.85
CA VAL A 208 14.46 5.59 18.10
C VAL A 208 15.94 5.75 18.41
N LEU A 209 16.80 5.69 17.39
CA LEU A 209 18.26 5.77 17.54
C LEU A 209 18.80 4.77 18.60
N GLY A 210 18.23 3.57 18.67
CA GLY A 210 18.59 2.52 19.64
C GLY A 210 17.96 2.63 21.02
N VAL A 211 17.25 3.72 21.34
CA VAL A 211 16.56 3.89 22.64
C VAL A 211 15.14 3.37 22.51
N LYS A 212 14.76 2.40 23.34
CA LYS A 212 13.43 1.76 23.33
C LYS A 212 12.42 2.53 24.19
N PHE A 213 11.22 2.74 23.65
CA PHE A 213 10.06 3.36 24.29
C PHE A 213 8.83 2.48 24.09
N SER A 214 8.05 2.29 25.15
CA SER A 214 6.75 1.62 25.07
C SER A 214 5.66 2.66 24.86
N LEU A 215 4.93 2.57 23.75
CA LEU A 215 3.90 3.53 23.34
C LEU A 215 2.49 3.16 23.80
N GLY A 216 2.31 1.94 24.34
CA GLY A 216 0.98 1.39 24.60
C GLY A 216 0.23 1.06 23.29
N ARG A 217 -0.96 0.46 23.41
CA ARG A 217 -1.78 0.04 22.25
C ARG A 217 -2.19 1.26 21.41
N GLY A 218 -1.88 1.24 20.11
CA GLY A 218 -2.29 2.28 19.14
C GLY A 218 -1.35 3.48 18.99
N GLY A 219 -0.45 3.74 19.95
CA GLY A 219 0.47 4.90 19.88
C GLY A 219 1.48 4.83 18.72
N ALA A 220 1.86 3.62 18.32
CA ALA A 220 2.76 3.40 17.19
C ALA A 220 2.14 3.70 15.82
N ALA A 221 0.82 3.59 15.67
CA ALA A 221 0.14 3.91 14.41
C ALA A 221 0.18 5.41 14.10
N GLU A 222 0.10 6.25 15.14
CA GLU A 222 0.21 7.70 15.01
C GLU A 222 1.63 8.12 14.58
N ILE A 223 2.66 7.61 15.27
CA ILE A 223 4.06 7.90 14.94
C ILE A 223 4.45 7.28 13.59
N GLY A 224 4.00 6.06 13.29
CA GLY A 224 4.20 5.42 12.00
C GLY A 224 3.62 6.23 10.84
N SER A 225 2.39 6.75 10.99
CA SER A 225 1.77 7.60 9.96
C SER A 225 2.50 8.95 9.78
N ALA A 226 2.96 9.56 10.87
CA ALA A 226 3.69 10.84 10.84
C ALA A 226 5.10 10.70 10.23
N THR A 227 5.72 9.54 10.38
CA THR A 227 7.06 9.23 9.82
C THR A 227 7.01 8.69 8.39
N GLY A 228 5.82 8.47 7.82
CA GLY A 228 5.63 7.92 6.48
C GLY A 228 5.80 6.39 6.39
N LEU A 229 5.84 5.71 7.53
CA LEU A 229 6.05 4.26 7.67
C LEU A 229 4.76 3.47 7.86
N GLY A 230 3.71 4.17 8.30
CA GLY A 230 2.33 3.72 8.31
C GLY A 230 1.52 4.48 7.27
N SER A 231 0.43 3.88 6.80
CA SER A 231 -0.52 4.63 5.97
C SER A 231 -1.43 5.49 6.86
N ASN A 232 -1.91 6.63 6.36
CA ASN A 232 -2.98 7.38 7.04
C ASN A 232 -4.26 6.54 7.26
N ASN A 233 -4.44 5.47 6.46
CA ASN A 233 -5.52 4.52 6.68
C ASN A 233 -5.29 3.67 7.94
N ASN A 234 -4.04 3.48 8.37
CA ASN A 234 -3.76 2.76 9.62
C ASN A 234 -4.25 3.57 10.83
N LYS A 235 -4.14 4.91 10.80
CA LYS A 235 -4.69 5.79 11.86
C LYS A 235 -6.21 5.67 11.93
N LYS A 236 -6.88 5.78 10.78
CA LYS A 236 -8.34 5.58 10.69
C LYS A 236 -8.78 4.18 11.13
N LEU A 237 -8.01 3.15 10.77
CA LEU A 237 -8.30 1.78 11.22
C LEU A 237 -8.23 1.69 12.73
N VAL A 238 -7.18 2.24 13.38
CA VAL A 238 -7.07 2.24 14.85
C VAL A 238 -8.21 3.03 15.50
N ASP A 239 -8.60 4.19 14.93
CA ASP A 239 -9.75 4.97 15.38
C ASP A 239 -11.07 4.18 15.24
N ASP A 240 -11.18 3.34 14.21
CA ASP A 240 -12.30 2.41 13.96
C ASP A 240 -12.16 1.07 14.73
N GLY A 241 -11.15 0.92 15.60
CA GLY A 241 -10.87 -0.31 16.36
C GLY A 241 -10.32 -1.48 15.55
N LYS A 242 -9.82 -1.24 14.33
CA LYS A 242 -9.24 -2.22 13.41
C LYS A 242 -7.72 -2.16 13.39
N LYS A 243 -7.08 -3.32 13.37
CA LYS A 243 -5.62 -3.45 13.26
C LYS A 243 -5.15 -3.19 11.82
N PRO A 244 -3.95 -2.60 11.61
CA PRO A 244 -3.32 -2.62 10.29
C PRO A 244 -3.05 -4.06 9.85
N PHE A 245 -3.09 -4.29 8.54
CA PHE A 245 -2.98 -5.63 8.00
C PHE A 245 -2.39 -5.67 6.58
N PHE A 246 -1.87 -6.84 6.24
CA PHE A 246 -1.48 -7.25 4.89
C PHE A 246 -2.26 -8.49 4.48
N ASN A 247 -2.79 -8.49 3.26
CA ASN A 247 -3.23 -9.71 2.59
C ASN A 247 -2.03 -10.26 1.81
N TRP A 248 -1.43 -11.33 2.29
CA TRP A 248 -0.26 -11.92 1.65
C TRP A 248 -0.64 -12.67 0.38
N VAL A 249 0.17 -12.47 -0.65
CA VAL A 249 -0.03 -13.03 -1.98
C VAL A 249 0.88 -14.24 -2.19
N SER A 250 2.16 -14.09 -1.91
CA SER A 250 3.16 -15.17 -1.95
C SER A 250 4.35 -14.82 -1.06
N ALA A 251 5.04 -15.84 -0.56
CA ALA A 251 6.36 -15.75 0.06
C ALA A 251 7.13 -17.03 -0.29
N ASP A 252 8.40 -16.89 -0.63
CA ASP A 252 9.32 -17.99 -0.96
C ASP A 252 10.74 -17.70 -0.42
N GLU A 253 11.78 -18.32 -0.97
CA GLU A 253 13.16 -18.13 -0.48
C GLU A 253 13.76 -16.76 -0.83
N ASP A 254 13.24 -16.10 -1.87
CA ASP A 254 13.84 -14.92 -2.47
C ASP A 254 12.98 -13.67 -2.29
N ILE A 255 11.66 -13.79 -2.45
CA ILE A 255 10.73 -12.67 -2.42
C ILE A 255 9.48 -12.94 -1.59
N ALA A 256 8.88 -11.85 -1.13
CA ALA A 256 7.55 -11.87 -0.54
C ALA A 256 6.71 -10.73 -1.14
N THR A 257 5.40 -10.97 -1.27
CA THR A 257 4.47 -10.03 -1.91
C THR A 257 3.17 -9.96 -1.15
N ALA A 258 2.62 -8.75 -1.02
CA ALA A 258 1.37 -8.53 -0.30
C ALA A 258 0.62 -7.31 -0.80
N ARG A 259 -0.66 -7.25 -0.43
CA ARG A 259 -1.53 -6.09 -0.59
C ARG A 259 -1.90 -5.51 0.78
N GLY A 260 -1.58 -4.25 1.00
CA GLY A 260 -1.93 -3.55 2.24
C GLY A 260 -3.40 -3.11 2.29
N GLY A 261 -3.91 -2.80 3.49
CA GLY A 261 -5.29 -2.34 3.69
C GLY A 261 -5.67 -1.08 2.91
N GLY A 262 -4.70 -0.23 2.54
CA GLY A 262 -4.92 0.93 1.66
C GLY A 262 -4.95 0.64 0.16
N GLY A 263 -4.95 -0.65 -0.24
CA GLY A 263 -5.02 -1.12 -1.62
C GLY A 263 -3.68 -1.15 -2.37
N GLY A 264 -2.60 -0.67 -1.77
CA GLY A 264 -1.25 -0.72 -2.35
C GLY A 264 -0.69 -2.13 -2.42
N LEU A 265 0.14 -2.38 -3.43
CA LEU A 265 0.93 -3.59 -3.60
C LEU A 265 2.35 -3.35 -3.08
N ALA A 266 2.99 -4.40 -2.57
CA ALA A 266 4.34 -4.35 -2.08
C ALA A 266 5.11 -5.62 -2.45
N LEU A 267 6.40 -5.44 -2.72
CA LEU A 267 7.38 -6.47 -3.03
C LEU A 267 8.57 -6.28 -2.09
N TRP A 268 8.91 -7.36 -1.38
CA TRP A 268 10.10 -7.47 -0.56
C TRP A 268 11.06 -8.49 -1.16
N ALA A 269 12.36 -8.26 -0.97
CA ALA A 269 13.39 -9.27 -1.16
C ALA A 269 13.83 -9.82 0.19
N ARG A 270 14.28 -11.07 0.23
CA ARG A 270 14.92 -11.65 1.40
C ARG A 270 16.17 -10.84 1.78
N ASP A 271 16.30 -10.51 3.07
CA ASP A 271 17.42 -9.73 3.59
C ASP A 271 18.33 -10.62 4.45
N ARG A 272 19.18 -11.41 3.77
CA ARG A 272 20.10 -12.38 4.41
C ARG A 272 21.10 -11.71 5.38
N GLU A 273 21.48 -10.48 5.10
CA GLU A 273 22.34 -9.68 5.98
C GLU A 273 21.63 -9.38 7.30
N MET A 274 20.39 -8.90 7.23
CA MET A 274 19.60 -8.63 8.43
C MET A 274 19.27 -9.92 9.21
N GLU A 275 19.07 -11.04 8.53
CA GLU A 275 18.92 -12.35 9.19
C GLU A 275 20.18 -12.73 9.98
N ALA A 276 21.35 -12.57 9.39
CA ALA A 276 22.62 -12.85 10.06
C ALA A 276 22.83 -11.94 11.27
N ILE A 277 22.49 -10.65 11.16
CA ILE A 277 22.55 -9.71 12.29
C ILE A 277 21.60 -10.14 13.41
N ASN A 278 20.33 -10.42 13.10
CA ASN A 278 19.35 -10.84 14.10
C ASN A 278 19.74 -12.17 14.77
N ALA A 279 20.29 -13.11 13.99
CA ALA A 279 20.77 -14.38 14.51
C ALA A 279 21.96 -14.18 15.47
N ALA A 280 22.89 -13.29 15.12
CA ALA A 280 24.01 -12.92 15.99
C ALA A 280 23.55 -12.22 17.28
N GLU A 281 22.59 -11.29 17.19
CA GLU A 281 21.99 -10.64 18.36
C GLU A 281 21.34 -11.68 19.29
N LYS A 282 20.55 -12.61 18.73
CA LYS A 282 19.87 -13.67 19.49
C LYS A 282 20.84 -14.64 20.16
N ALA A 283 21.98 -14.94 19.54
CA ALA A 283 23.02 -15.80 20.11
C ALA A 283 23.85 -15.13 21.22
N SER A 284 23.84 -13.79 21.27
CA SER A 284 24.55 -13.00 22.29
C SER A 284 23.75 -12.70 23.56
N MET A 285 22.45 -13.03 23.55
CA MET A 285 21.54 -12.94 24.69
C MET A 285 21.44 -14.28 25.43
#